data_AF-A0A9P6B3J9-F1
#
_entry.id   AF-A0A9P6B3J9-F1
#
_cell.length_a   1.000
_cell.length_b   1.000
_cell.length_c   1.000
_cell.angle_alpha   90.00
_cell.angle_beta   90.00
_cell.angle_gamma   90.00
#
_symmetry.space_group_name_H-M   'P 1'
#
loop_
_entity.id
_entity.type
_entity.pdbx_description
1 polymer ?
#
loop_
_entity_poly.entity_id
_entity_poly.type
_entity_poly.pdbx_seq_one_letter_code
_entity_poly.pdbx_strand_id
1 'polypeptide(L)'
;MHALFVLLAVSTTVCAIFPNYANEFIDPRFLVNSSSWSDQTPLSRANIVKGAAFVATLGPWSVMNKTILAPSNDPKDYLSWAPYAWPDCSQAGNTTELTPEQIWVQCRYGEYQVYRALHSERVPSLT
;
A
#
# COMPACT_ATOMS: atom_id res chain seq x y z
N MET A 1 -16.90 -49.97 47.57
CA MET A 1 -17.50 -48.97 46.68
C MET A 1 -16.45 -47.90 46.43
N HIS A 2 -15.78 -47.93 45.27
CA HIS A 2 -14.77 -46.92 44.91
C HIS A 2 -15.37 -46.06 43.80
N ALA A 3 -15.66 -44.79 44.10
CA ALA A 3 -16.12 -43.82 43.11
C ALA A 3 -14.89 -43.18 42.46
N LEU A 4 -14.67 -43.48 41.18
CA LEU A 4 -13.61 -42.87 40.38
C LEU A 4 -14.14 -41.54 39.81
N PHE A 5 -13.71 -40.41 40.38
CA PHE A 5 -14.02 -39.08 39.86
C PHE A 5 -13.02 -38.74 38.74
N VAL A 6 -13.51 -38.70 37.50
CA VAL A 6 -12.72 -38.27 36.34
C VAL A 6 -12.80 -36.75 36.24
N LEU A 7 -11.69 -36.07 36.52
CA LEU A 7 -11.53 -34.63 36.27
C LEU A 7 -11.38 -34.40 34.76
N LEU A 8 -12.41 -33.86 34.10
CA LEU A 8 -12.28 -33.31 32.76
C LEU A 8 -11.47 -32.01 32.83
N ALA A 9 -10.24 -32.04 32.35
CA ALA A 9 -9.45 -30.83 32.11
C ALA A 9 -10.08 -30.04 30.95
N VAL A 10 -10.74 -28.91 31.27
CA VAL A 10 -11.23 -27.96 30.25
C VAL A 10 -10.01 -27.28 29.63
N SER A 11 -9.60 -27.74 28.46
CA SER A 11 -8.56 -27.07 27.67
C SER A 11 -9.13 -25.76 27.13
N THR A 12 -8.83 -24.63 27.79
CA THR A 12 -9.15 -23.30 27.27
C THR A 12 -8.32 -23.06 26.01
N THR A 13 -8.94 -23.16 24.85
CA THR A 13 -8.35 -22.76 23.58
C THR A 13 -7.99 -21.27 23.68
N VAL A 14 -6.70 -20.98 23.70
CA VAL A 14 -6.20 -19.60 23.62
C VAL A 14 -6.64 -19.06 22.26
N CYS A 15 -7.56 -18.09 22.28
CA CYS A 15 -7.93 -17.34 21.09
C CYS A 15 -6.70 -16.54 20.68
N ALA A 16 -6.05 -16.93 19.58
CA ALA A 16 -4.98 -16.14 19.00
C ALA A 16 -5.58 -14.80 18.57
N ILE A 17 -5.33 -13.75 19.36
CA ILE A 17 -5.60 -12.37 18.96
C ILE A 17 -4.60 -12.10 17.85
N PHE A 18 -5.05 -12.07 16.59
CA PHE A 18 -4.23 -11.59 15.50
C PHE A 18 -4.00 -10.10 15.73
N PRO A 19 -2.77 -9.64 16.01
CA PRO A 19 -2.49 -8.21 16.01
C PRO A 19 -2.81 -7.69 14.61
N ASN A 20 -3.86 -6.88 14.52
CA ASN A 20 -4.15 -6.09 13.33
C ASN A 20 -3.00 -5.10 13.20
N TYR A 21 -2.07 -5.37 12.30
CA TYR A 21 -1.07 -4.37 11.92
C TYR A 21 -1.70 -3.48 10.86
N ALA A 22 -1.56 -2.16 11.00
CA ALA A 22 -2.11 -1.18 10.06
C ALA A 22 -1.57 -1.36 8.61
N ASN A 23 -0.56 -2.21 8.43
CA ASN A 23 0.18 -2.47 7.21
C ASN A 23 -0.02 -3.90 6.65
N GLU A 24 -1.07 -4.62 7.06
CA GLU A 24 -1.42 -5.89 6.44
C GLU A 24 -2.26 -5.67 5.17
N PHE A 25 -1.73 -6.09 4.03
CA PHE A 25 -2.45 -6.09 2.76
C PHE A 25 -3.21 -7.41 2.60
N ILE A 26 -4.53 -7.33 2.61
CA ILE A 26 -5.42 -8.49 2.45
C ILE A 26 -6.02 -8.45 1.04
N ASP A 27 -6.06 -9.59 0.36
CA ASP A 27 -6.79 -9.70 -0.92
C ASP A 27 -8.28 -9.37 -0.70
N PRO A 28 -8.88 -8.43 -1.47
CA PRO A 28 -10.27 -8.05 -1.28
C PRO A 28 -11.27 -9.22 -1.35
N ARG A 29 -10.95 -10.31 -2.06
CA ARG A 29 -11.77 -11.52 -2.14
C ARG A 29 -11.91 -12.23 -0.79
N PHE A 30 -10.95 -12.05 0.12
CA PHE A 30 -11.09 -12.52 1.50
C PHE A 30 -12.32 -11.91 2.17
N LEU A 31 -12.54 -10.61 1.99
CA LEU A 31 -13.68 -9.91 2.58
C LEU A 31 -15.00 -10.31 1.91
N VAL A 32 -14.99 -10.55 0.59
CA VAL A 32 -16.17 -10.98 -0.17
C VAL A 32 -16.61 -12.39 0.20
N ASN A 33 -15.65 -13.30 0.42
CA ASN A 33 -15.92 -14.72 0.69
C ASN A 33 -16.04 -15.04 2.19
N SER A 34 -15.81 -14.06 3.06
CA SER A 34 -15.93 -14.25 4.50
C SER A 34 -17.39 -14.48 4.89
N SER A 35 -17.63 -15.59 5.59
CA SER A 35 -18.96 -16.02 6.04
C SER A 35 -19.21 -15.74 7.52
N SER A 36 -18.21 -15.32 8.29
CA SER A 36 -18.26 -15.20 9.76
C SER A 36 -18.20 -13.74 10.21
N TRP A 37 -19.17 -12.94 9.82
CA TRP A 37 -19.24 -11.55 10.26
C TRP A 37 -20.13 -11.37 11.50
N SER A 38 -19.67 -10.56 12.46
CA SER A 38 -20.50 -10.08 13.57
C SER A 38 -21.67 -9.23 13.05
N ASP A 39 -22.84 -9.36 13.67
CA ASP A 39 -24.04 -8.57 13.36
C ASP A 39 -24.13 -7.24 14.14
N GLN A 40 -23.04 -6.82 14.80
CA GLN A 40 -23.01 -5.56 15.53
C GLN A 40 -23.09 -4.32 14.61
N THR A 41 -22.56 -4.41 13.39
CA THR A 41 -22.49 -3.27 12.44
C THR A 41 -22.87 -3.67 11.00
N PRO A 42 -24.13 -4.07 10.76
CA PRO A 42 -24.52 -4.71 9.50
C PRO A 42 -24.44 -3.78 8.28
N LEU A 43 -24.75 -2.49 8.44
CA LEU A 43 -24.70 -1.51 7.34
C LEU A 43 -23.26 -1.19 6.95
N SER A 44 -22.37 -0.96 7.92
CA SER A 44 -20.94 -0.74 7.67
C SER A 44 -20.31 -1.96 6.99
N ARG A 45 -20.63 -3.16 7.47
CA ARG A 45 -20.21 -4.43 6.84
C ARG A 45 -20.67 -4.50 5.39
N ALA A 46 -21.94 -4.21 5.09
CA ALA A 46 -22.46 -4.26 3.73
C ALA A 46 -21.70 -3.30 2.80
N ASN A 47 -21.37 -2.09 3.26
CA ASN A 47 -20.57 -1.13 2.50
C ASN A 47 -19.13 -1.60 2.29
N ILE A 48 -18.48 -2.19 3.30
CA ILE A 48 -17.13 -2.76 3.18
C ILE A 48 -17.11 -3.91 2.17
N VAL A 49 -18.06 -4.85 2.26
CA VAL A 49 -18.16 -5.99 1.33
C VAL A 49 -18.45 -5.50 -0.08
N LYS A 50 -19.32 -4.50 -0.25
CA LYS A 50 -19.59 -3.87 -1.56
C LYS A 50 -18.32 -3.22 -2.15
N GLY A 51 -17.57 -2.48 -1.34
CA GLY A 51 -16.30 -1.89 -1.74
C GLY A 51 -15.26 -2.95 -2.11
N ALA A 52 -15.13 -4.00 -1.29
CA ALA A 52 -14.23 -5.11 -1.54
C ALA A 52 -14.58 -5.84 -2.85
N ALA A 53 -15.87 -6.09 -3.11
CA ALA A 53 -16.34 -6.69 -4.35
C ALA A 53 -15.96 -5.85 -5.58
N PHE A 54 -16.10 -4.52 -5.50
CA PHE A 54 -15.65 -3.62 -6.55
C PHE A 54 -14.13 -3.65 -6.73
N VAL A 55 -13.36 -3.50 -5.66
CA VAL A 55 -11.88 -3.49 -5.73
C VAL A 55 -11.33 -4.85 -6.18
N ALA A 56 -12.02 -5.96 -5.87
CA ALA A 56 -11.63 -7.30 -6.32
C ALA A 56 -11.69 -7.47 -7.85
N THR A 57 -12.50 -6.68 -8.57
CA THR A 57 -12.56 -6.73 -10.05
C THR A 57 -11.42 -6.00 -10.73
N LEU A 58 -10.73 -5.11 -10.00
CA LEU A 58 -9.61 -4.31 -10.51
C LEU A 58 -8.24 -5.02 -10.36
N GLY A 59 -8.20 -6.12 -9.60
CA GLY A 59 -7.00 -6.93 -9.41
C GLY A 59 -6.60 -7.76 -10.64
N PRO A 60 -5.49 -8.51 -10.59
CA PRO A 60 -4.78 -8.92 -9.38
C PRO A 60 -3.90 -7.82 -8.79
N TRP A 61 -4.02 -7.64 -7.47
CA TRP A 61 -3.21 -6.71 -6.69
C TRP A 61 -1.90 -7.38 -6.29
N SER A 62 -0.82 -7.01 -6.97
CA SER A 62 0.51 -7.56 -6.67
C SER A 62 1.59 -6.60 -7.15
N VAL A 63 2.70 -6.55 -6.42
CA VAL A 63 3.94 -5.91 -6.90
C VAL A 63 4.41 -6.51 -8.23
N MET A 64 3.98 -7.73 -8.55
CA MET A 64 4.33 -8.42 -9.79
C MET A 64 3.55 -7.90 -11.01
N ASN A 65 2.46 -7.14 -10.80
CA ASN A 65 1.60 -6.64 -11.88
C ASN A 65 2.01 -5.22 -12.31
N LYS A 66 3.30 -5.03 -12.58
CA LYS A 66 3.88 -3.77 -13.05
C LYS A 66 4.75 -4.01 -14.28
N THR A 67 4.79 -3.06 -15.20
CA THR A 67 5.59 -3.14 -16.44
C THR A 67 6.99 -2.54 -16.27
N ILE A 68 7.20 -1.71 -15.24
CA ILE A 68 8.46 -1.01 -14.97
C ILE A 68 9.11 -1.66 -13.74
N LEU A 69 10.40 -1.97 -13.86
CA LEU A 69 11.18 -2.57 -12.77
C LEU A 69 11.97 -1.50 -12.01
N ALA A 70 12.21 -1.76 -10.73
CA ALA A 70 13.17 -0.99 -9.94
C ALA A 70 14.60 -1.22 -10.48
N PRO A 71 15.58 -0.36 -10.14
CA PRO A 71 16.96 -0.51 -10.60
C PRO A 71 17.63 -1.86 -10.26
N SER A 72 17.12 -2.57 -9.24
CA SER A 72 17.53 -3.93 -8.88
C SER A 72 17.18 -4.99 -9.92
N ASN A 73 16.26 -4.67 -10.85
CA ASN A 73 15.71 -5.57 -11.85
C ASN A 73 14.96 -6.79 -11.27
N ASP A 74 14.55 -6.74 -9.99
CA ASP A 74 13.69 -7.77 -9.38
C ASP A 74 12.21 -7.32 -9.44
N PRO A 75 11.31 -8.07 -10.11
CA PRO A 75 9.88 -7.76 -10.15
C PRO A 75 9.18 -7.86 -8.79
N LYS A 76 9.79 -8.44 -7.77
CA LYS A 76 9.24 -8.49 -6.41
C LYS A 76 9.50 -7.21 -5.62
N ASP A 77 10.42 -6.37 -6.07
CA ASP A 77 10.70 -5.12 -5.39
C ASP A 77 9.53 -4.16 -5.54
N TYR A 78 9.11 -3.59 -4.42
CA TYR A 78 8.07 -2.56 -4.41
C TYR A 78 8.60 -1.30 -5.10
N LEU A 79 7.79 -0.74 -5.99
CA LEU A 79 8.08 0.49 -6.71
C LEU A 79 6.87 1.43 -6.60
N SER A 80 7.13 2.70 -6.29
CA SER A 80 6.10 3.74 -6.20
C SER A 80 6.58 5.04 -6.82
N TRP A 81 5.65 5.85 -7.31
CA TRP A 81 5.93 7.21 -7.73
C TRP A 81 6.06 8.14 -6.54
N ALA A 82 7.05 9.04 -6.57
CA ALA A 82 7.14 10.15 -5.63
C ALA A 82 6.06 11.19 -6.01
N PRO A 83 5.00 11.40 -5.20
CA PRO A 83 3.79 12.11 -5.65
C PRO A 83 4.01 13.57 -6.10
N TYR A 84 5.08 14.21 -5.62
CA TYR A 84 5.39 15.61 -5.92
C TYR A 84 6.69 15.81 -6.69
N ALA A 85 7.31 14.74 -7.18
CA ALA A 85 8.52 14.82 -7.96
C ALA A 85 8.21 14.80 -9.46
N TRP A 86 8.61 15.83 -10.18
CA TRP A 86 8.43 15.93 -11.62
C TRP A 86 9.79 16.00 -12.33
N PRO A 87 9.90 15.46 -13.55
CA PRO A 87 11.13 15.50 -14.30
C PRO A 87 11.42 16.90 -14.84
N ASP A 88 12.64 17.38 -14.59
CA ASP A 88 13.27 18.52 -15.24
C ASP A 88 14.27 17.99 -16.28
N CYS A 89 13.83 17.94 -17.54
CA CYS A 89 14.59 17.44 -18.68
C CYS A 89 15.34 18.54 -19.44
N SER A 90 15.42 19.77 -18.91
CA SER A 90 16.10 20.89 -19.57
C SER A 90 17.57 20.62 -19.91
N GLN A 91 18.19 19.70 -19.19
CA GLN A 91 19.58 19.29 -19.38
C GLN A 91 19.76 18.02 -20.22
N ALA A 92 18.67 17.38 -20.68
CA ALA A 92 18.75 16.15 -21.47
C ALA A 92 19.38 16.36 -22.86
N GLY A 93 19.51 17.60 -23.32
CA GLY A 93 20.14 17.96 -24.60
C GLY A 93 19.39 17.51 -25.85
N ASN A 94 18.32 16.73 -25.70
CA ASN A 94 17.47 16.27 -26.78
C ASN A 94 16.28 17.23 -26.95
N THR A 95 16.06 17.70 -28.18
CA THR A 95 14.94 18.57 -28.55
C THR A 95 13.73 17.80 -29.10
N THR A 96 13.82 16.47 -29.19
CA THR A 96 12.72 15.57 -29.55
C THR A 96 12.07 14.96 -28.32
N GLU A 97 10.87 14.41 -28.48
CA GLU A 97 10.13 13.76 -27.39
C GLU A 97 10.93 12.58 -26.81
N LEU A 98 11.14 12.60 -25.49
CA LEU A 98 11.87 11.57 -24.76
C LEU A 98 10.96 10.37 -24.46
N THR A 99 11.51 9.17 -24.57
CA THR A 99 10.85 7.95 -24.07
C THR A 99 10.76 7.98 -22.53
N PRO A 100 9.79 7.27 -21.92
CA PRO A 100 9.66 7.21 -20.46
C PRO A 100 10.96 6.79 -19.76
N GLU A 101 11.67 5.80 -20.31
CA GLU A 101 12.95 5.32 -19.78
C GLU A 101 14.02 6.41 -19.81
N GLN A 102 14.10 7.19 -20.89
CA GLN A 102 15.02 8.33 -20.97
C GLN A 102 14.66 9.40 -19.93
N ILE A 103 13.36 9.66 -19.71
CA ILE A 103 12.92 10.62 -18.70
C ILE A 103 13.36 10.16 -17.30
N TRP A 104 13.14 8.89 -16.95
CA TRP A 104 13.46 8.36 -15.61
C TRP A 104 14.95 8.34 -15.30
N VAL A 105 15.80 8.17 -16.31
CA VAL A 105 17.25 8.00 -16.12
C VAL A 105 18.03 9.31 -16.34
N GLN A 106 17.60 10.16 -17.27
CA GLN A 106 18.38 11.32 -17.71
C GLN A 106 17.88 12.65 -17.11
N CYS A 107 16.62 12.73 -16.71
CA CYS A 107 16.06 13.96 -16.18
C CYS A 107 16.27 14.06 -14.67
N ARG A 108 16.48 15.28 -14.18
CA ARG A 108 16.53 15.52 -12.74
C ARG A 108 15.12 15.56 -12.19
N TYR A 109 14.82 14.73 -11.20
CA TYR A 109 13.55 14.81 -10.47
C TYR A 109 13.68 15.77 -9.30
N GLY A 110 12.74 16.70 -9.18
CA GLY A 110 12.67 17.64 -8.07
C GLY A 110 11.23 17.88 -7.64
N GLU A 111 11.06 18.34 -6.40
CA GLU A 111 9.77 18.86 -5.95
C GLU A 111 9.39 20.12 -6.73
N TYR A 112 8.09 20.32 -6.92
CA TYR A 112 7.54 21.47 -7.62
C TYR A 112 8.15 22.79 -7.11
N GLN A 113 8.56 23.68 -8.02
CA GLN A 113 9.15 24.99 -7.68
C GLN A 113 8.23 25.86 -6.77
N VAL A 114 6.93 25.56 -6.71
CA VAL A 114 5.98 26.19 -5.76
C VAL A 114 6.36 25.88 -4.31
N TYR A 115 6.78 24.65 -3.98
CA TYR A 115 7.28 24.34 -2.64
C TYR A 115 8.60 25.06 -2.35
N ARG A 116 9.47 25.19 -3.36
CA ARG A 116 10.73 25.94 -3.24
C ARG A 116 10.48 27.44 -3.04
N ALA A 117 9.48 28.04 -3.70
CA ALA A 117 9.07 29.43 -3.47
C ALA A 117 8.48 29.64 -2.06
N LEU A 118 7.61 28.74 -1.59
CA LEU A 118 7.00 28.81 -0.26
C LEU A 118 8.00 28.59 0.90
N HIS A 119 9.10 27.86 0.66
CA HIS A 119 10.13 27.60 1.67
C HIS A 119 11.41 28.44 1.50
N SER A 120 11.58 29.14 0.37
CA SER A 120 12.68 30.09 0.13
C SER A 120 12.42 31.47 0.75
N GLU A 121 11.21 31.76 1.22
CA GLU A 121 10.85 33.05 1.82
C GLU A 121 11.04 33.11 3.36
N ARG A 122 11.57 32.06 3.99
CA ARG A 122 11.92 32.09 5.42
C ARG A 122 13.33 31.56 5.67
N VAL A 123 14.33 32.43 5.48
CA VAL A 123 15.32 32.85 6.50
C VAL A 123 16.04 34.09 5.95
N PRO A 124 15.69 35.32 6.34
CA PRO A 124 16.66 36.41 6.29
C PRO A 124 17.80 36.02 7.24
N SER A 125 19.01 35.89 6.73
CA SER A 125 20.21 35.69 7.56
C SER A 125 20.35 36.90 8.48
N LEU A 126 20.01 36.72 9.76
CA LEU A 126 20.45 37.61 10.82
C LEU A 126 21.90 37.24 11.17
N THR A 127 22.84 37.87 10.48
CA THR A 127 24.18 38.31 10.94
C THR A 127 24.95 38.86 9.75
#